data_AF-A0A239WAY6-F1
#
_entry.id   AF-A0A239WAY6-F1
#
_cell.length_a   1.000
_cell.length_b   1.000
_cell.length_c   1.000
_cell.angle_alpha   90.00
_cell.angle_beta   90.00
_cell.angle_gamma   90.00
#
_symmetry.space_group_name_H-M   'P 1'
#
loop_
_entity.id
_entity.type
_entity.pdbx_description
1 polymer ?
#
loop_
_entity_poly.entity_id
_entity_poly.type
_entity_poly.pdbx_seq_one_letter_code
_entity_poly.pdbx_strand_id
1 'polypeptide(L)'
;MSWNEYLLSPPQSIGNPSSATLTVLLTKELSPVTDTVRETALLDTSVVIDLPVLLKRGCLPGSLAISSITMAELTAGPAATDDPRERARRQDRLQRVEATFEPIPFGISAARAYGQIFAAVRSCRRQPRKRFADLLIASIALAEELPLITRNPDDFVGLDDLVEVITV
;
A
#
# COMPACT_ATOMS: atom_id res chain seq x y z
N MET A 1 -47.53 -16.99 24.68
CA MET A 1 -48.32 -15.91 24.08
C MET A 1 -47.72 -15.62 22.71
N SER A 2 -48.42 -16.05 21.65
CA SER A 2 -48.25 -15.53 20.28
C SER A 2 -48.69 -14.06 20.25
N TRP A 3 -48.22 -13.24 19.30
CA TRP A 3 -49.08 -12.54 18.32
C TRP A 3 -48.23 -11.69 17.37
N ASN A 4 -48.21 -12.18 16.12
CA ASN A 4 -47.92 -11.45 14.89
C ASN A 4 -49.10 -10.49 14.63
N GLU A 5 -48.86 -9.19 14.56
CA GLU A 5 -49.71 -8.13 13.99
C GLU A 5 -48.89 -6.86 14.19
N TYR A 6 -48.31 -6.21 13.18
CA TYR A 6 -49.01 -5.31 12.28
C TYR A 6 -48.31 -5.26 10.92
N LEU A 7 -48.95 -5.87 9.92
CA LEU A 7 -48.85 -5.44 8.53
C LEU A 7 -49.89 -4.34 8.33
N LEU A 8 -49.45 -3.12 8.02
CA LEU A 8 -50.25 -2.15 7.28
C LEU A 8 -49.40 -1.60 6.13
N SER A 9 -49.95 -1.73 4.93
CA SER A 9 -49.42 -1.31 3.62
C SER A 9 -49.26 0.23 3.52
N PRO A 10 -48.51 0.75 2.52
CA PRO A 10 -47.87 2.06 2.58
C PRO A 10 -48.78 3.21 2.11
N PRO A 11 -48.46 4.48 2.44
CA PRO A 11 -49.05 5.63 1.75
C PRO A 11 -48.30 5.97 0.44
N GLN A 12 -49.10 6.35 -0.56
CA GLN A 12 -48.74 6.76 -1.92
C GLN A 12 -48.13 8.18 -1.99
N SER A 13 -47.38 8.44 -3.06
CA SER A 13 -46.61 9.67 -3.34
C SER A 13 -47.43 10.96 -3.46
N ILE A 14 -46.85 12.08 -3.02
CA ILE A 14 -47.20 13.45 -3.44
C ILE A 14 -45.88 14.21 -3.68
N GLY A 15 -45.73 14.84 -4.86
CA GLY A 15 -44.56 15.63 -5.31
C GLY A 15 -44.29 16.90 -4.50
N ASN A 16 -43.34 17.79 -4.78
CA ASN A 16 -42.44 18.12 -5.91
C ASN A 16 -41.37 19.11 -5.31
N PRO A 17 -40.67 19.99 -6.07
CA PRO A 17 -39.47 19.89 -6.92
C PRO A 17 -38.17 20.49 -6.32
N SER A 18 -37.07 20.41 -7.11
CA SER A 18 -35.95 21.38 -7.21
C SER A 18 -34.67 21.16 -6.37
N SER A 19 -33.67 20.50 -6.97
CA SER A 19 -32.34 21.13 -7.24
C SER A 19 -31.46 20.17 -8.07
N ALA A 20 -31.79 20.00 -9.35
CA ALA A 20 -30.96 19.25 -10.30
C ALA A 20 -31.14 19.83 -11.71
N THR A 21 -30.70 21.07 -11.87
CA THR A 21 -30.50 21.70 -13.17
C THR A 21 -29.09 22.30 -13.17
N LEU A 22 -28.34 22.06 -14.26
CA LEU A 22 -26.94 22.42 -14.56
C LEU A 22 -25.95 21.32 -14.12
N THR A 23 -25.39 20.48 -14.99
CA THR A 23 -24.96 20.71 -16.37
C THR A 23 -24.83 19.37 -17.11
N VAL A 24 -25.62 19.16 -18.15
CA VAL A 24 -25.33 18.18 -19.21
C VAL A 24 -24.43 18.88 -20.24
N LEU A 25 -23.54 18.10 -20.85
CA LEU A 25 -22.82 18.33 -22.13
C LEU A 25 -21.39 18.87 -22.04
N LEU A 26 -20.41 17.95 -22.08
CA LEU A 26 -19.53 17.89 -23.26
C LEU A 26 -18.90 16.49 -23.42
N THR A 27 -19.45 15.69 -24.32
CA THR A 27 -18.76 14.54 -24.95
C THR A 27 -17.95 15.04 -26.15
N LYS A 28 -16.63 15.18 -25.98
CA LYS A 28 -15.54 15.04 -26.98
C LYS A 28 -14.26 15.52 -26.28
N GLU A 29 -13.21 14.72 -26.12
CA GLU A 29 -12.34 14.21 -27.17
C GLU A 29 -11.67 12.91 -26.70
N LEU A 30 -11.70 11.88 -27.55
CA LEU A 30 -10.84 10.71 -27.43
C LEU A 30 -9.45 11.09 -27.94
N SER A 31 -8.44 10.97 -27.09
CA SER A 31 -7.01 11.01 -27.44
C SER A 31 -6.27 9.99 -26.55
N PRO A 32 -5.17 9.41 -27.04
CA PRO A 32 -4.85 7.99 -26.87
C PRO A 32 -4.50 7.65 -25.43
N VAL A 33 -4.72 6.38 -25.09
CA VAL A 33 -4.23 5.68 -23.88
C VAL A 33 -2.79 6.13 -23.59
N THR A 34 -2.63 7.12 -22.72
CA THR A 34 -1.38 7.29 -22.00
C THR A 34 -1.41 6.22 -20.94
N ASP A 35 -0.51 5.25 -21.10
CA ASP A 35 -0.11 4.27 -20.10
C ASP A 35 -0.33 4.85 -18.70
N THR A 36 -1.30 4.31 -17.97
CA THR A 36 -1.69 4.81 -16.65
C THR A 36 -0.52 4.52 -15.72
N VAL A 37 0.47 5.41 -15.69
CA VAL A 37 1.54 5.36 -14.70
C VAL A 37 0.84 5.32 -13.37
N ARG A 38 0.95 4.20 -12.65
CA ARG A 38 0.45 4.09 -11.28
C ARG A 38 1.11 5.22 -10.50
N GLU A 39 0.35 6.26 -10.17
CA GLU A 39 0.90 7.49 -9.61
C GLU A 39 1.54 7.24 -8.24
N THR A 40 1.11 6.18 -7.55
CA THR A 40 1.57 5.78 -6.22
C THR A 40 2.36 4.49 -6.26
N ALA A 41 3.45 4.42 -5.51
CA ALA A 41 4.23 3.19 -5.29
C ALA A 41 4.42 2.90 -3.80
N LEU A 42 4.42 1.62 -3.44
CA LEU A 42 4.73 1.17 -2.08
C LEU A 42 6.24 1.10 -1.90
N LEU A 43 6.75 1.73 -0.85
CA LEU A 43 8.17 1.70 -0.51
C LEU A 43 8.47 0.52 0.41
N ASP A 44 9.46 -0.28 0.03
CA ASP A 44 10.15 -1.17 0.95
C ASP A 44 10.89 -0.34 2.04
N THR A 45 11.08 -0.94 3.21
CA THR A 45 11.78 -0.34 4.36
C THR A 45 13.19 0.10 3.99
N SER A 46 13.88 -0.67 3.15
CA SER A 46 15.19 -0.29 2.63
C SER A 46 15.15 1.07 1.93
N VAL A 47 14.11 1.36 1.14
CA VAL A 47 13.92 2.62 0.42
C VAL A 47 13.55 3.75 1.37
N VAL A 48 12.68 3.49 2.36
CA VAL A 48 12.32 4.50 3.38
C VAL A 48 13.54 4.96 4.18
N ILE A 49 14.49 4.07 4.46
CA ILE A 49 15.76 4.40 5.12
C ILE A 49 16.61 5.39 4.29
N ASP A 50 16.57 5.33 2.96
CA ASP A 50 17.36 6.23 2.11
C ASP A 50 16.51 7.26 1.36
N LEU A 51 15.25 7.41 1.74
CA LEU A 51 14.28 8.29 1.09
C LEU A 51 14.78 9.73 0.88
N PRO A 52 15.43 10.41 1.85
CA PRO A 52 15.95 11.77 1.63
C PRO A 52 17.03 11.85 0.54
N VAL A 53 17.80 10.78 0.33
CA VAL A 53 18.82 10.70 -0.72
C VAL A 53 18.16 10.43 -2.08
N LEU A 54 17.19 9.52 -2.12
CA LEU A 54 16.48 9.13 -3.33
C LEU A 54 15.60 10.25 -3.88
N LEU A 55 14.90 10.99 -3.01
CA LEU A 55 14.13 12.18 -3.41
C LEU A 55 15.01 13.24 -4.10
N LYS A 56 16.24 13.46 -3.60
CA LYS A 56 17.18 14.40 -4.22
C LYS A 56 17.66 13.97 -5.60
N ARG A 57 17.65 12.67 -5.90
CA ARG A 57 18.04 12.13 -7.20
C ARG A 57 16.91 12.21 -8.24
N GLY A 58 15.66 12.41 -7.80
CA GLY A 58 14.50 12.47 -8.70
C GLY A 58 14.11 11.12 -9.30
N CYS A 59 14.43 10.01 -8.63
CA CYS A 59 14.22 8.64 -9.12
C CYS A 59 12.95 7.96 -8.59
N LEU A 60 12.02 8.73 -8.00
CA LEU A 60 10.80 8.19 -7.36
C LEU A 60 9.53 8.72 -8.05
N PRO A 61 8.43 7.94 -8.06
CA PRO A 61 7.12 8.39 -8.55
C PRO A 61 6.58 9.61 -7.80
N GLY A 62 5.53 10.22 -8.36
CA GLY A 62 4.90 11.43 -7.81
C GLY A 62 4.20 11.22 -6.47
N SER A 63 3.71 10.02 -6.18
CA SER A 63 3.09 9.64 -4.91
C SER A 63 3.75 8.39 -4.33
N LEU A 64 3.91 8.35 -3.00
CA LEU A 64 4.62 7.30 -2.29
C LEU A 64 3.79 6.83 -1.09
N ALA A 65 3.75 5.54 -0.87
CA ALA A 65 3.10 4.90 0.27
C ALA A 65 4.10 4.05 1.07
N ILE A 66 3.80 3.80 2.34
CA ILE A 66 4.53 2.83 3.16
C ILE A 66 3.56 1.83 3.78
N SER A 67 4.07 0.67 4.17
CA SER A 67 3.27 -0.34 4.86
C SER A 67 3.36 -0.23 6.39
N SER A 68 2.37 -0.78 7.09
CA SER A 68 2.44 -0.96 8.55
C SER A 68 3.59 -1.88 8.97
N ILE A 69 4.06 -2.76 8.08
CA ILE A 69 5.23 -3.63 8.32
C ILE A 69 6.50 -2.79 8.34
N THR A 70 6.65 -1.89 7.37
CA THR A 70 7.74 -0.91 7.33
C THR A 70 7.74 -0.01 8.57
N MET A 71 6.56 0.46 8.99
CA MET A 71 6.43 1.21 10.24
C MET A 71 6.90 0.38 11.45
N ALA A 72 6.50 -0.90 11.53
CA ALA A 72 6.95 -1.78 12.62
C ALA A 72 8.48 -1.97 12.64
N GLU A 73 9.11 -2.15 11.48
CA GLU A 73 10.57 -2.29 11.38
C GLU A 73 11.30 -1.01 11.82
N LEU A 74 10.80 0.16 11.42
CA LEU A 74 11.35 1.45 11.84
C LEU A 74 11.18 1.67 13.35
N THR A 75 10.04 1.28 13.91
CA THR A 75 9.78 1.34 15.37
C THR A 75 10.71 0.44 16.16
N ALA A 76 11.06 -0.75 15.65
CA ALA A 76 12.03 -1.63 16.28
C ALA A 76 13.48 -1.12 16.19
N GLY A 77 13.79 -0.34 15.14
CA GLY A 77 15.13 0.12 14.80
C GLY A 77 15.94 0.75 15.95
N PRO A 78 15.42 1.73 16.70
CA PRO A 78 16.12 2.34 17.85
C PRO A 78 16.47 1.35 18.96
N ALA A 79 15.62 0.36 19.22
CA ALA A 79 15.85 -0.66 20.24
C ALA A 79 16.88 -1.72 19.81
N ALA A 80 17.15 -1.84 18.51
CA ALA A 80 18.06 -2.84 17.94
C ALA A 80 19.54 -2.40 17.88
N THR A 81 19.92 -1.30 18.55
CA THR A 81 21.31 -0.81 18.58
C THR A 81 21.70 -0.36 19.98
N ASP A 82 22.96 -0.60 20.36
CA ASP A 82 23.55 -0.12 21.61
C ASP A 82 24.18 1.26 21.48
N ASP A 83 24.55 1.69 20.26
CA ASP A 83 25.15 3.01 20.01
C ASP A 83 24.12 4.14 20.20
N PRO A 84 24.32 5.06 21.17
CA PRO A 84 23.41 6.18 21.41
C PRO A 84 23.24 7.11 20.20
N ARG A 85 24.28 7.30 19.38
CA ARG A 85 24.22 8.17 18.21
C ARG A 85 23.37 7.54 17.12
N GLU A 86 23.56 6.25 16.86
CA GLU A 86 22.74 5.52 15.90
C GLU A 86 21.29 5.39 16.38
N ARG A 87 21.07 5.16 17.68
CA ARG A 87 19.72 5.16 18.26
C ARG A 87 18.99 6.47 18.01
N ALA A 88 19.64 7.60 18.28
CA ALA A 88 19.07 8.93 18.03
C ALA A 88 18.73 9.15 16.55
N ARG A 89 19.61 8.72 15.62
CA ARG A 89 19.35 8.80 14.17
C ARG A 89 18.14 7.98 13.74
N ARG A 90 18.00 6.76 14.26
CA ARG A 90 16.85 5.88 13.96
C ARG A 90 15.55 6.43 14.55
N GLN A 91 15.60 7.03 15.74
CA GLN A 91 14.45 7.68 16.34
C GLN A 91 14.00 8.90 15.54
N ASP A 92 14.93 9.75 15.10
CA ASP A 92 14.64 10.93 14.29
C ASP A 92 14.03 10.53 12.93
N ARG A 93 14.50 9.42 12.34
CA ARG A 93 13.91 8.82 11.14
C ARG A 93 12.47 8.37 11.36
N LEU A 94 12.21 7.60 12.43
CA LEU A 94 10.87 7.13 12.76
C LEU A 94 9.89 8.30 12.88
N GLN A 95 10.25 9.34 13.65
CA GLN A 95 9.40 10.52 13.85
C GLN A 95 9.07 11.24 12.54
N ARG A 96 10.04 11.36 11.62
CA ARG A 96 9.78 11.95 10.30
C ARG A 96 8.83 11.11 9.47
N VAL A 97 8.97 9.79 9.51
CA VAL A 97 8.10 8.87 8.77
C VAL A 97 6.67 8.93 9.35
N GLU A 98 6.50 8.88 10.67
CA GLU A 98 5.21 9.05 11.34
C GLU A 98 4.53 10.39 11.02
N ALA A 99 5.31 11.47 10.91
CA ALA A 99 4.78 12.78 10.56
C ALA A 99 4.40 12.92 9.07
N THR A 100 4.89 12.03 8.19
CA THR A 100 4.75 12.17 6.74
C THR A 100 3.75 11.18 6.15
N PHE A 101 3.63 9.98 6.71
CA PHE A 101 2.89 8.89 6.12
C PHE A 101 1.82 8.33 7.05
N GLU A 102 0.65 8.03 6.48
CA GLU A 102 -0.31 7.10 7.07
C GLU A 102 -0.04 5.70 6.50
N PRO A 103 0.46 4.74 7.29
CA PRO A 103 0.85 3.43 6.77
C PRO A 103 -0.36 2.60 6.31
N ILE A 104 -0.22 1.92 5.17
CA ILE A 104 -1.23 0.95 4.71
C ILE A 104 -1.21 -0.26 5.66
N PRO A 105 -2.34 -0.62 6.30
CA PRO A 105 -2.39 -1.70 7.25
C PRO A 105 -2.27 -3.08 6.60
N PHE A 106 -1.58 -4.01 7.26
CA PHE A 106 -1.66 -5.43 6.92
C PHE A 106 -3.04 -6.00 7.28
N GLY A 107 -3.99 -5.88 6.36
CA GLY A 107 -5.36 -6.34 6.52
C GLY A 107 -5.64 -7.74 5.93
N ILE A 108 -6.93 -8.11 5.91
CA ILE A 108 -7.38 -9.44 5.42
C ILE A 108 -7.00 -9.68 3.96
N SER A 109 -7.11 -8.66 3.10
CA SER A 109 -6.74 -8.77 1.67
C SER A 109 -5.25 -9.08 1.51
N ALA A 110 -4.37 -8.36 2.21
CA ALA A 110 -2.95 -8.64 2.23
C ALA A 110 -2.63 -10.03 2.82
N ALA A 111 -3.33 -10.46 3.87
CA ALA A 111 -3.18 -11.80 4.42
C ALA A 111 -3.55 -12.92 3.44
N ARG A 112 -4.55 -12.71 2.58
CA ARG A 112 -4.90 -13.65 1.49
C ARG A 112 -3.85 -13.61 0.38
N ALA A 113 -3.40 -12.42 -0.01
CA ALA A 113 -2.34 -12.21 -0.99
C ALA A 113 -1.05 -12.93 -0.59
N TYR A 114 -0.72 -12.95 0.70
CA TYR A 114 0.44 -13.68 1.24
C TYR A 114 0.45 -15.17 0.86
N GLY A 115 -0.71 -15.82 0.74
CA GLY A 115 -0.76 -17.21 0.29
C GLY A 115 -0.20 -17.40 -1.13
N GLN A 116 -0.47 -16.45 -2.02
CA GLN A 116 0.03 -16.46 -3.40
C GLN A 116 1.53 -16.15 -3.44
N ILE A 117 1.95 -15.09 -2.74
CA ILE A 117 3.36 -14.71 -2.57
C ILE A 117 4.18 -15.89 -2.01
N PHE A 118 3.70 -16.53 -0.95
CA PHE A 118 4.37 -17.68 -0.33
C PHE A 118 4.50 -18.86 -1.31
N ALA A 119 3.44 -19.17 -2.06
CA ALA A 119 3.46 -20.24 -3.05
C ALA A 119 4.49 -19.98 -4.16
N ALA A 120 4.56 -18.73 -4.65
CA ALA A 120 5.52 -18.30 -5.66
C ALA A 120 6.98 -18.38 -5.16
N VAL A 121 7.27 -17.85 -3.97
CA VAL A 121 8.63 -17.94 -3.38
C VAL A 121 9.06 -19.40 -3.16
N ARG A 122 8.11 -20.26 -2.76
CA ARG A 122 8.38 -21.69 -2.54
C ARG A 122 8.67 -22.42 -3.86
N SER A 123 8.00 -22.08 -4.97
CA SER A 123 8.26 -22.70 -6.27
C SER A 123 9.67 -22.38 -6.77
N CYS A 124 10.20 -21.20 -6.44
CA CYS A 124 11.58 -20.79 -6.71
C CYS A 124 12.63 -21.36 -5.72
N ARG A 125 12.26 -22.32 -4.85
CA ARG A 125 13.14 -22.95 -3.83
C ARG A 125 13.81 -21.96 -2.86
N ARG A 126 13.26 -20.76 -2.67
CA ARG A 126 13.75 -19.80 -1.66
C ARG A 126 13.20 -20.14 -0.28
N GLN A 127 13.79 -19.58 0.78
CA GLN A 127 13.35 -19.76 2.17
C GLN A 127 12.48 -18.57 2.63
N PRO A 128 11.13 -18.71 2.70
CA PRO A 128 10.25 -17.59 3.02
C PRO A 128 10.49 -17.01 4.43
N ARG A 129 10.87 -17.86 5.39
CA ARG A 129 11.07 -17.43 6.80
C ARG A 129 12.16 -16.37 6.97
N LYS A 130 13.19 -16.35 6.12
CA LYS A 130 14.26 -15.34 6.21
C LYS A 130 13.83 -13.96 5.70
N ARG A 131 12.72 -13.90 4.97
CA ARG A 131 12.20 -12.71 4.26
C ARG A 131 10.78 -12.40 4.70
N PHE A 132 10.40 -12.84 5.90
CA PHE A 132 8.99 -12.83 6.30
C PHE A 132 8.40 -11.42 6.25
N ALA A 133 9.11 -10.41 6.76
CA ALA A 133 8.70 -9.01 6.66
C ALA A 133 8.56 -8.56 5.20
N ASP A 134 9.57 -8.81 4.36
CA ASP A 134 9.55 -8.46 2.93
C ASP A 134 8.34 -9.08 2.21
N LEU A 135 8.02 -10.34 2.48
CA LEU A 135 6.86 -11.00 1.89
C LEU A 135 5.54 -10.41 2.38
N LEU A 136 5.45 -9.92 3.62
CA LEU A 136 4.27 -9.20 4.09
C LEU A 136 4.14 -7.84 3.40
N ILE A 137 5.24 -7.12 3.17
CA ILE A 137 5.26 -5.87 2.40
C ILE A 137 4.78 -6.13 0.96
N ALA A 138 5.33 -7.15 0.29
CA ALA A 138 4.90 -7.55 -1.05
C ALA A 138 3.43 -7.99 -1.10
N SER A 139 2.92 -8.57 -0.02
CA SER A 139 1.50 -8.95 0.06
C SER A 139 0.57 -7.74 0.15
N ILE A 140 1.01 -6.67 0.80
CA ILE A 140 0.29 -5.39 0.80
C ILE A 140 0.36 -4.76 -0.60
N ALA A 141 1.54 -4.75 -1.23
CA ALA A 141 1.69 -4.26 -2.61
C ALA A 141 0.73 -4.97 -3.58
N LEU A 142 0.67 -6.30 -3.51
CA LEU A 142 -0.25 -7.11 -4.32
C LEU A 142 -1.72 -6.79 -4.01
N ALA A 143 -2.09 -6.65 -2.73
CA ALA A 143 -3.48 -6.40 -2.34
C ALA A 143 -3.98 -4.99 -2.72
N GLU A 144 -3.08 -4.01 -2.75
CA GLU A 144 -3.39 -2.62 -3.12
C GLU A 144 -3.08 -2.32 -4.60
N GLU A 145 -2.62 -3.31 -5.37
CA GLU A 145 -2.23 -3.19 -6.77
C GLU A 145 -1.16 -2.10 -7.01
N LEU A 146 -0.25 -1.94 -6.06
CA LEU A 146 0.83 -0.96 -6.10
C LEU A 146 2.16 -1.60 -6.54
N PRO A 147 2.98 -0.89 -7.35
CA PRO A 147 4.34 -1.31 -7.59
C PRO A 147 5.14 -1.19 -6.29
N LEU A 148 6.09 -2.10 -6.09
CA LEU A 148 6.96 -2.15 -4.93
C LEU A 148 8.34 -1.62 -5.29
N ILE A 149 8.75 -0.51 -4.68
CA ILE A 149 10.09 0.03 -4.83
C ILE A 149 11.00 -0.56 -3.77
N THR A 150 12.13 -1.12 -4.18
CA THR A 150 13.13 -1.69 -3.26
C THR A 150 14.56 -1.37 -3.68
N ARG A 151 15.49 -1.42 -2.72
CA ARG A 151 16.94 -1.46 -2.97
C ARG A 151 17.50 -2.88 -3.01
N ASN A 152 16.69 -3.88 -2.64
CA ASN A 152 17.10 -5.27 -2.51
C ASN A 152 16.21 -6.16 -3.40
N PRO A 153 16.30 -6.08 -4.74
CA PRO A 153 15.42 -6.84 -5.64
C PRO A 153 15.49 -8.36 -5.42
N ASP A 154 16.63 -8.86 -4.93
CA ASP A 154 16.80 -10.27 -4.56
C ASP A 154 15.76 -10.77 -3.53
N ASP A 155 15.22 -9.87 -2.69
CA ASP A 155 14.17 -10.14 -1.70
C ASP A 155 12.84 -10.53 -2.32
N PHE A 156 12.63 -10.20 -3.58
CA PHE A 156 11.35 -10.37 -4.29
C PHE A 156 11.45 -11.28 -5.52
N VAL A 157 12.57 -11.97 -5.72
CA VAL A 157 12.74 -12.93 -6.82
C VAL A 157 11.65 -14.00 -6.81
N GLY A 158 10.99 -14.17 -7.95
CA GLY A 158 9.89 -15.12 -8.14
C GLY A 158 8.50 -14.52 -7.95
N LEU A 159 8.40 -13.20 -7.75
CA LEU A 159 7.13 -12.48 -7.60
C LEU A 159 6.74 -11.69 -8.84
N ASP A 160 7.48 -11.81 -9.94
CA ASP A 160 7.38 -10.96 -11.14
C ASP A 160 5.97 -10.98 -11.79
N ASP A 161 5.28 -12.11 -11.70
CA ASP A 161 3.90 -12.27 -12.22
C ASP A 161 2.81 -11.74 -11.25
N LEU A 162 3.20 -11.34 -10.04
CA LEU A 162 2.28 -10.93 -8.97
C LEU A 162 2.45 -9.45 -8.61
N VAL A 163 3.69 -8.99 -8.46
CA VAL A 163 4.00 -7.63 -8.01
C VAL A 163 5.02 -7.02 -8.96
N GLU A 164 4.71 -5.83 -9.47
CA GLU A 164 5.66 -5.02 -10.21
C GLU A 164 6.75 -4.52 -9.24
N VAL A 165 7.99 -4.97 -9.41
CA VAL A 165 9.13 -4.57 -8.55
C VAL A 165 10.00 -3.56 -9.29
N ILE A 166 10.19 -2.40 -8.68
CA ILE A 166 11.04 -1.31 -9.20
C ILE A 166 12.28 -1.20 -8.33
N THR A 167 13.47 -1.23 -8.96
CA THR A 167 14.75 -1.13 -8.25
C THR A 167 15.32 0.28 -8.32
N VAL A 168 15.88 0.79 -7.22
CA VAL A 168 16.48 2.14 -7.09
C VAL A 168 17.85 2.14 -6.39
#